data_AF-A0A9D7HQ57-F1
#
_entry.id   AF-A0A9D7HQ57-F1
#
_cell.length_a   1.000
_cell.length_b   1.000
_cell.length_c   1.000
_cell.angle_alpha   90.00
_cell.angle_beta   90.00
_cell.angle_gamma   90.00
#
_symmetry.space_group_name_H-M   'P 1'
#
loop_
_entity.id
_entity.type
_entity.pdbx_description
1 polymer ?
#
loop_
_entity_poly.entity_id
_entity_poly.type
_entity_poly.pdbx_seq_one_letter_code
_entity_poly.pdbx_strand_id
1 'polypeptide(L)'
;MGSEDLAKARRYVDSLATLIRAGTLEFSSAATEYSDDEESRSNGGVLIEPNSNSPLWAIGELDQQTFLVVDKLAVQQVSEPVVLTAEDGTKSFRILRVLQRTEPHKANLKDDYQLLLEAAENKLKSDAMDGWVKEKLITTYIKVDPAYTGCPFLSDWSVSVDR
;
A
#
# COMPACT_ATOMS: atom_id res chain seq x y z
N MET A 1 27.41 4.33 5.68
CA MET A 1 27.44 5.17 6.90
C MET A 1 28.36 4.52 7.93
N GLY A 2 29.23 5.31 8.59
CA GLY A 2 30.01 4.80 9.73
C GLY A 2 29.11 4.49 10.93
N SER A 3 29.60 3.73 11.90
CA SER A 3 28.85 3.44 13.14
C SER A 3 28.47 4.72 13.91
N GLU A 4 29.33 5.74 13.86
CA GLU A 4 29.09 7.04 14.48
C GLU A 4 27.96 7.82 13.79
N ASP A 5 27.89 7.77 12.46
CA ASP A 5 26.82 8.44 11.70
C ASP A 5 25.46 7.79 11.99
N LEU A 6 25.42 6.45 12.09
CA LEU A 6 24.20 5.73 12.49
C LEU A 6 23.78 6.10 13.91
N ALA A 7 24.73 6.27 14.83
CA ALA A 7 24.43 6.72 16.19
C ALA A 7 23.88 8.15 16.21
N LYS A 8 24.43 9.05 15.39
CA LYS A 8 23.93 10.43 15.24
C LYS A 8 22.53 10.45 14.66
N ALA A 9 22.29 9.73 13.57
CA ALA A 9 20.97 9.61 12.94
C ALA A 9 19.92 9.06 13.92
N ARG A 10 20.28 8.02 14.68
CA ARG A 10 19.39 7.48 15.73
C ARG A 10 19.04 8.51 16.78
N ARG A 11 20.03 9.23 17.33
CA ARG A 11 19.80 10.28 18.34
C ARG A 11 18.95 11.43 17.80
N TYR A 12 19.14 11.77 16.54
CA TYR A 12 18.35 12.79 15.88
C TYR A 12 16.86 12.39 15.83
N VAL A 13 16.56 11.19 15.30
CA VAL A 13 15.17 10.68 15.25
C VAL A 13 14.58 10.49 16.66
N ASP A 14 15.37 10.06 17.63
CA ASP A 14 14.96 9.94 19.04
C ASP A 14 14.56 11.29 19.66
N SER A 15 15.30 12.36 19.33
CA SER A 15 14.96 13.71 19.78
C SER A 15 13.63 14.20 19.20
N LEU A 16 13.37 13.93 17.92
CA LEU A 16 12.08 14.24 17.29
C LEU A 16 10.94 13.45 17.95
N ALA A 17 11.13 12.14 18.17
CA ALA A 17 10.15 11.31 18.86
C ALA A 17 9.81 11.84 20.25
N THR A 18 10.82 12.30 21.00
CA THR A 18 10.65 12.90 22.33
C THR A 18 9.83 14.17 22.28
N LEU A 19 10.13 15.08 21.35
CA LEU A 19 9.37 16.33 21.17
C LEU A 19 7.91 16.07 20.78
N ILE A 20 7.67 15.05 19.95
CA ILE A 20 6.32 14.65 19.54
C ILE A 20 5.55 14.05 20.72
N ARG A 21 6.17 13.16 21.50
CA ARG A 21 5.54 12.58 22.70
C ARG A 21 5.25 13.65 23.77
N ALA A 22 6.08 14.68 23.86
CA ALA A 22 5.86 15.82 24.74
C ALA A 22 4.77 16.78 24.23
N GLY A 23 4.28 16.62 23.01
CA GLY A 23 3.29 17.52 22.38
C GLY A 23 3.87 18.88 21.97
N THR A 24 5.20 19.04 21.99
CA THR A 24 5.86 20.29 21.58
C THR A 24 6.11 20.38 20.07
N LEU A 25 5.99 19.24 19.37
CA LEU A 25 6.12 19.12 17.92
C LEU A 25 5.02 18.22 17.39
N GLU A 26 4.22 18.71 16.44
CA GLU A 26 3.22 17.86 15.78
C GLU A 26 3.90 16.85 14.86
N PHE A 27 3.39 15.61 14.83
CA PHE A 27 3.97 14.55 14.00
C PHE A 27 3.95 14.92 12.51
N SER A 28 2.86 15.54 12.04
CA SER A 28 2.74 15.97 10.63
C SER A 28 3.73 17.07 10.26
N SER A 29 3.98 18.01 11.16
CA SER A 29 5.03 19.03 11.01
C SER A 29 6.41 18.38 10.99
N ALA A 30 6.67 17.45 11.92
CA ALA A 30 7.94 16.72 11.96
C ALA A 30 8.19 15.94 10.65
N ALA A 31 7.17 15.27 10.14
CA ALA A 31 7.24 14.58 8.86
C ALA A 31 7.53 15.55 7.72
N THR A 32 6.82 16.68 7.66
CA THR A 32 6.98 17.67 6.57
C THR A 32 8.37 18.31 6.57
N GLU A 33 8.92 18.64 7.73
CA GLU A 33 10.18 19.38 7.88
C GLU A 33 11.43 18.49 7.90
N TYR A 34 11.33 17.27 8.44
CA TYR A 34 12.49 16.44 8.76
C TYR A 34 12.48 15.04 8.14
N SER A 35 11.40 14.62 7.47
CA SER A 35 11.38 13.31 6.82
C SER A 35 12.17 13.33 5.51
N ASP A 36 13.03 12.32 5.35
CA ASP A 36 13.71 12.01 4.09
C ASP A 36 12.83 11.16 3.14
N ASP A 37 11.65 10.72 3.59
CA ASP A 37 10.70 9.98 2.77
C ASP A 37 9.85 10.93 1.91
N GLU A 38 10.20 11.04 0.62
CA GLU A 38 9.54 11.94 -0.32
C GLU A 38 8.05 11.63 -0.53
N GLU A 39 7.66 10.35 -0.40
CA GLU A 39 6.28 9.91 -0.67
C GLU A 39 5.32 10.42 0.42
N SER A 40 5.71 10.31 1.69
CA SER A 40 4.83 10.67 2.82
C SER A 40 5.10 12.07 3.39
N ARG A 41 6.28 12.67 3.16
CA ARG A 41 6.64 14.01 3.68
C ARG A 41 5.57 15.06 3.37
N SER A 42 5.07 15.08 2.13
CA SER A 42 4.15 16.10 1.67
C SER A 42 2.72 15.98 2.23
N ASN A 43 2.35 14.83 2.81
CA ASN A 43 1.04 14.63 3.44
C ASN A 43 1.10 14.54 4.99
N GLY A 44 2.25 14.85 5.59
CA GLY A 44 2.44 14.77 7.03
C GLY A 44 2.72 13.36 7.55
N GLY A 45 3.33 12.49 6.74
CA GLY A 45 3.82 11.16 7.14
C GLY A 45 2.76 10.06 7.11
N VAL A 46 1.64 10.27 6.43
CA VAL A 46 0.60 9.27 6.19
C VAL A 46 1.01 8.38 5.02
N LEU A 47 1.15 7.08 5.29
CA LEU A 47 1.46 6.09 4.27
C LEU A 47 0.20 5.75 3.47
N ILE A 48 0.29 5.79 2.15
CA ILE A 48 -0.79 5.42 1.24
C ILE A 48 -0.48 4.05 0.65
N GLU A 49 -1.44 3.12 0.75
CA GLU A 49 -1.32 1.79 0.18
C GLU A 49 -1.38 1.90 -1.36
N PRO A 50 -0.35 1.41 -2.09
CA PRO A 50 -0.22 1.66 -3.52
C PRO A 50 -1.34 1.09 -4.40
N ASN A 51 -1.97 -0.02 -4.01
CA ASN A 51 -2.96 -0.70 -4.84
C ASN A 51 -4.35 -0.03 -4.74
N SER A 52 -4.74 0.37 -3.53
CA SER A 52 -6.04 0.95 -3.20
C SER A 52 -6.02 2.48 -3.12
N ASN A 53 -4.84 3.09 -3.12
CA ASN A 53 -4.64 4.53 -2.91
C ASN A 53 -5.32 5.04 -1.61
N SER A 54 -5.31 4.19 -0.57
CA SER A 54 -5.96 4.43 0.72
C SER A 54 -4.94 4.57 1.85
N PRO A 55 -5.19 5.40 2.88
CA PRO A 55 -4.34 5.42 4.08
C PRO A 55 -4.54 4.18 4.98
N LEU A 56 -5.49 3.30 4.63
CA LEU A 56 -5.76 2.06 5.36
C LEU A 56 -4.91 0.92 4.79
N TRP A 57 -4.15 0.28 5.67
CA TRP A 57 -3.33 -0.88 5.34
C TRP A 57 -3.89 -2.12 6.00
N ALA A 58 -4.06 -3.18 5.21
CA ALA A 58 -4.34 -4.50 5.77
C ALA A 58 -3.10 -5.03 6.49
N ILE A 59 -3.30 -5.65 7.66
CA ILE A 59 -2.20 -6.16 8.49
C ILE A 59 -1.30 -7.15 7.71
N GLY A 60 -1.88 -7.95 6.81
CA GLY A 60 -1.15 -8.90 5.98
C GLY A 60 -0.22 -8.28 4.92
N GLU A 61 -0.44 -7.00 4.58
CA GLU A 61 0.36 -6.27 3.60
C GLU A 61 1.54 -5.51 4.23
N LEU A 62 1.61 -5.48 5.57
CA LEU A 62 2.73 -4.86 6.28
C LEU A 62 3.94 -5.79 6.27
N ASP A 63 5.13 -5.24 6.04
CA ASP A 63 6.37 -5.98 6.24
C ASP A 63 6.53 -6.38 7.72
N GLN A 64 7.29 -7.46 7.96
CA GLN A 64 7.46 -8.03 9.29
C GLN A 64 7.99 -7.03 10.32
N GLN A 65 8.91 -6.13 9.95
CA GLN A 65 9.49 -5.18 10.88
C GLN A 65 8.47 -4.09 11.25
N THR A 66 7.70 -3.60 10.29
CA THR A 66 6.60 -2.65 10.53
C THR A 66 5.53 -3.29 11.43
N PHE A 67 5.11 -4.51 11.10
CA PHE A 67 4.09 -5.23 11.87
C PHE A 67 4.47 -5.37 13.34
N LEU A 68 5.68 -5.85 13.65
CA LEU A 68 6.14 -6.08 15.02
C LEU A 68 6.18 -4.81 15.89
N VAL A 69 6.35 -3.65 15.25
CA VAL A 69 6.34 -2.35 15.92
C VAL A 69 4.90 -1.89 16.11
N VAL A 70 4.12 -1.85 15.01
CA VAL A 70 2.74 -1.37 15.01
C VAL A 70 1.86 -2.19 15.94
N ASP A 71 2.01 -3.51 15.97
CA ASP A 71 1.23 -4.43 16.83
C ASP A 71 1.25 -4.01 18.31
N LYS A 72 2.38 -3.48 18.78
CA LYS A 72 2.60 -3.05 20.17
C LYS A 72 2.20 -1.60 20.46
N LEU A 73 1.84 -0.82 19.44
CA LEU A 73 1.46 0.58 19.61
C LEU A 73 -0.04 0.72 19.84
N ALA A 74 -0.39 1.55 20.81
CA ALA A 74 -1.74 2.09 20.92
C ALA A 74 -2.00 3.12 19.82
N VAL A 75 -3.28 3.36 19.54
CA VAL A 75 -3.70 4.44 18.62
C VAL A 75 -3.17 5.79 19.15
N GLN A 76 -2.65 6.61 18.24
CA GLN A 76 -1.92 7.86 18.45
C GLN A 76 -0.56 7.75 19.15
N GLN A 77 -0.12 6.55 19.54
CA GLN A 77 1.21 6.37 20.14
C GLN A 77 2.32 6.42 19.08
N VAL A 78 3.42 7.10 19.41
CA VAL A 78 4.62 7.16 18.59
C VAL A 78 5.63 6.11 19.06
N SER A 79 6.14 5.32 18.13
CA SER A 79 7.14 4.28 18.37
C SER A 79 8.48 4.84 18.83
N GLU A 80 9.33 3.98 19.40
CA GLU A 80 10.77 4.25 19.45
C GLU A 80 11.39 4.24 18.04
N PRO A 81 12.56 4.86 17.84
CA PRO A 81 13.26 4.82 16.55
C PRO A 81 13.57 3.37 16.13
N VAL A 82 13.06 3.00 14.95
CA VAL A 82 13.21 1.68 14.34
C VAL A 82 14.22 1.78 13.22
N VAL A 83 15.13 0.81 13.12
CA VAL A 83 16.04 0.72 11.98
C VAL A 83 15.27 0.18 10.76
N LEU A 84 15.42 0.85 9.63
CA LEU A 84 15.01 0.36 8.33
C LEU A 84 16.28 -0.05 7.57
N THR A 85 16.27 -1.22 6.93
CA THR A 85 17.37 -1.67 6.08
C THR A 85 16.84 -1.80 4.66
N ALA A 86 17.34 -0.97 3.75
CA ALA A 86 17.00 -1.02 2.34
C ALA A 86 17.64 -2.24 1.66
N GLU A 87 17.17 -2.56 0.45
CA GLU A 87 17.65 -3.73 -0.33
C GLU A 87 19.15 -3.67 -0.63
N ASP A 88 19.70 -2.47 -0.80
CA ASP A 88 21.12 -2.21 -1.02
C ASP A 88 21.98 -2.32 0.27
N GLY A 89 21.35 -2.59 1.42
CA GLY A 89 21.98 -2.66 2.73
C GLY A 89 22.13 -1.32 3.45
N THR A 90 21.67 -0.22 2.85
CA THR A 90 21.64 1.10 3.47
C THR A 90 20.70 1.07 4.69
N LYS A 91 21.17 1.61 5.81
CA LYS A 91 20.41 1.68 7.06
C LYS A 91 19.94 3.09 7.33
N SER A 92 18.65 3.23 7.63
CA SER A 92 18.03 4.48 8.06
C SER A 92 17.20 4.26 9.32
N PHE A 93 16.67 5.33 9.90
CA PHE A 93 15.82 5.26 11.08
C PHE A 93 14.48 5.93 10.81
N ARG A 94 13.41 5.33 11.33
CA ARG A 94 12.04 5.86 11.24
C ARG A 94 11.33 5.78 12.59
N ILE A 95 10.29 6.57 12.75
CA ILE A 95 9.31 6.46 13.83
C ILE A 95 7.93 6.30 13.23
N LEU A 96 7.10 5.49 13.88
CA LEU A 96 5.77 5.12 13.38
C LEU A 96 4.71 5.61 14.37
N ARG A 97 3.55 6.04 13.85
CA ARG A 97 2.37 6.37 14.65
C ARG A 97 1.14 5.73 14.04
N VAL A 98 0.35 5.04 14.86
CA VAL A 98 -0.91 4.43 14.42
C VAL A 98 -2.02 5.46 14.52
N LEU A 99 -2.56 5.94 13.40
CA LEU A 99 -3.65 6.94 13.41
C LEU A 99 -4.99 6.33 13.83
N GLN A 100 -5.27 5.14 13.33
CA GLN A 100 -6.49 4.38 13.60
C GLN A 100 -6.17 2.88 13.48
N ARG A 101 -6.90 2.06 14.23
CA ARG A 101 -6.90 0.61 14.12
C ARG A 101 -8.35 0.14 14.11
N THR A 102 -8.68 -0.73 13.17
CA THR A 102 -9.93 -1.49 13.18
C THR A 102 -9.66 -2.87 13.79
N GLU A 103 -10.51 -3.30 14.71
CA GLU A 103 -10.43 -4.66 15.25
C GLU A 103 -10.88 -5.69 14.21
N PRO A 104 -10.41 -6.94 14.25
CA PRO A 104 -10.89 -7.99 13.36
C PRO A 104 -12.43 -8.11 13.40
N HIS A 105 -13.08 -7.87 12.27
CA HIS A 105 -14.53 -7.90 12.16
C HIS A 105 -14.98 -8.47 10.81
N LYS A 106 -16.26 -8.81 10.70
CA LYS A 106 -16.84 -9.15 9.39
C LYS A 106 -17.04 -7.87 8.60
N ALA A 107 -16.61 -7.89 7.33
CA ALA A 107 -16.70 -6.73 6.45
C ALA A 107 -18.10 -6.10 6.47
N ASN A 108 -18.15 -4.78 6.63
CA ASN A 108 -19.42 -4.04 6.71
C ASN A 108 -19.32 -2.66 6.03
N LEU A 109 -20.47 -2.14 5.61
CA LEU A 109 -20.53 -0.86 4.87
C LEU A 109 -20.21 0.38 5.71
N LYS A 110 -20.11 0.28 7.03
CA LYS A 110 -19.78 1.41 7.89
C LYS A 110 -18.26 1.58 7.99
N ASP A 111 -17.55 0.49 8.21
CA ASP A 111 -16.11 0.51 8.47
C ASP A 111 -15.29 0.29 7.17
N ASP A 112 -15.83 -0.48 6.21
CA ASP A 112 -15.11 -0.93 5.00
C ASP A 112 -15.70 -0.39 3.69
N TYR A 113 -16.45 0.72 3.74
CA TYR A 113 -17.16 1.25 2.57
C TYR A 113 -16.25 1.41 1.35
N GLN A 114 -15.06 2.00 1.52
CA GLN A 114 -14.11 2.24 0.43
C GLN A 114 -13.62 0.94 -0.19
N LEU A 115 -13.26 -0.05 0.63
CA LEU A 115 -12.79 -1.35 0.17
C LEU A 115 -13.90 -2.10 -0.60
N LEU A 116 -15.13 -2.08 -0.07
CA LEU A 116 -16.28 -2.72 -0.71
C LEU A 116 -16.68 -2.01 -2.01
N LEU A 117 -16.58 -0.67 -2.03
CA LEU A 117 -16.80 0.13 -3.24
C LEU A 117 -15.78 -0.23 -4.32
N GLU A 118 -14.50 -0.26 -3.98
CA GLU A 118 -13.43 -0.60 -4.91
C GLU A 118 -13.61 -2.01 -5.48
N ALA A 119 -13.92 -3.00 -4.64
CA ALA A 119 -14.20 -4.37 -5.08
C ALA A 119 -15.42 -4.43 -6.02
N ALA A 120 -16.48 -3.69 -5.72
CA ALA A 120 -17.68 -3.63 -6.55
C ALA A 120 -17.40 -2.93 -7.90
N GLU A 121 -16.67 -1.82 -7.90
CA GLU A 121 -16.25 -1.12 -9.11
C GLU A 121 -15.37 -2.02 -10.00
N ASN A 122 -14.39 -2.69 -9.42
CA ASN A 122 -13.50 -3.59 -10.15
C ASN A 122 -14.27 -4.75 -10.76
N LYS A 123 -15.26 -5.30 -10.04
CA LYS A 123 -16.17 -6.28 -10.61
C LYS A 123 -16.95 -5.73 -11.80
N LEU A 124 -17.55 -4.55 -11.69
CA LEU A 124 -18.33 -3.95 -12.78
C LEU A 124 -17.46 -3.62 -13.99
N LYS A 125 -16.23 -3.11 -13.77
CA LYS A 125 -15.25 -2.87 -14.84
C LYS A 125 -14.88 -4.17 -15.55
N SER A 126 -14.66 -5.25 -14.81
CA SER A 126 -14.39 -6.58 -15.37
C SER A 126 -15.58 -7.09 -16.18
N ASP A 127 -16.80 -7.05 -15.62
CA ASP A 127 -18.01 -7.52 -16.30
C ASP A 127 -18.27 -6.71 -17.60
N ALA A 128 -18.03 -5.39 -17.57
CA ALA A 128 -18.15 -4.53 -18.75
C ALA A 128 -17.08 -4.84 -19.81
N MET A 129 -15.83 -5.09 -19.40
CA MET A 129 -14.75 -5.49 -20.29
C MET A 129 -15.06 -6.83 -20.96
N ASP A 130 -15.52 -7.83 -20.19
CA ASP A 130 -15.90 -9.14 -20.70
C ASP A 130 -17.03 -9.05 -21.72
N GLY A 131 -18.03 -8.19 -21.45
CA GLY A 131 -19.10 -7.89 -22.40
C GLY A 131 -18.58 -7.26 -23.68
N TRP A 132 -17.70 -6.27 -23.57
CA TRP A 132 -17.08 -5.60 -24.71
C TRP A 132 -16.24 -6.56 -25.56
N VAL A 133 -15.44 -7.43 -24.94
CA VAL A 133 -14.66 -8.46 -25.64
C VAL A 133 -15.59 -9.36 -26.45
N LYS A 134 -16.67 -9.89 -25.84
CA LYS A 134 -17.64 -10.74 -26.52
C LYS A 134 -18.30 -10.06 -27.73
N GLU A 135 -18.65 -8.79 -27.61
CA GLU A 135 -19.19 -8.01 -28.72
C GLU A 135 -18.17 -7.88 -29.86
N LYS A 136 -16.91 -7.53 -29.53
CA LYS A 136 -15.87 -7.32 -30.54
C LYS A 136 -15.39 -8.60 -31.20
N LEU A 137 -15.43 -9.74 -30.53
CA LEU A 137 -15.15 -11.05 -31.13
C LEU A 137 -16.07 -11.35 -32.31
N ILE A 138 -17.32 -10.88 -32.30
CA ILE A 138 -18.30 -11.14 -33.37
C ILE A 138 -18.03 -10.27 -34.61
N THR A 139 -17.51 -9.06 -34.44
CA THR A 139 -17.34 -8.07 -35.52
C THR A 139 -15.92 -7.98 -36.05
N THR A 140 -14.95 -8.58 -35.38
CA THR A 140 -13.53 -8.44 -35.70
C THR A 140 -13.01 -9.73 -36.32
N TYR A 141 -12.30 -9.62 -37.46
CA TYR A 141 -11.59 -10.76 -38.02
C TYR A 141 -10.39 -11.11 -37.14
N ILE A 142 -10.39 -12.32 -36.56
CA ILE A 142 -9.29 -12.82 -35.74
C ILE A 142 -8.87 -14.18 -36.30
N LYS A 143 -7.56 -14.35 -36.47
CA LYS A 143 -6.93 -15.59 -36.91
C LYS A 143 -5.93 -16.03 -35.84
N VAL A 144 -6.18 -17.20 -35.27
CA VAL A 144 -5.26 -17.85 -34.32
C VAL A 144 -4.35 -18.81 -35.10
N ASP A 145 -3.05 -18.76 -34.84
CA ASP A 145 -2.12 -19.70 -35.48
C ASP A 145 -2.39 -21.13 -34.97
N PRO A 146 -2.43 -22.15 -35.86
CA PRO A 146 -2.74 -23.54 -35.49
C PRO A 146 -1.90 -24.11 -34.34
N ALA A 147 -0.68 -23.62 -34.12
CA ALA A 147 0.18 -24.04 -33.02
C ALA A 147 -0.41 -23.71 -31.64
N TYR A 148 -1.35 -22.76 -31.56
CA TYR A 148 -1.92 -22.25 -30.31
C TYR A 148 -3.40 -22.61 -30.11
N THR A 149 -4.01 -23.39 -31.01
CA THR A 149 -5.44 -23.77 -30.93
C THR A 149 -5.78 -24.60 -29.67
N GLY A 150 -4.78 -25.28 -29.09
CA GLY A 150 -4.95 -26.05 -27.85
C GLY A 150 -4.71 -25.25 -26.55
N CYS A 151 -4.38 -23.95 -26.64
CA CYS A 151 -4.10 -23.14 -25.46
C CYS A 151 -5.40 -22.75 -24.72
N PRO A 152 -5.42 -22.80 -23.37
CA PRO A 152 -6.55 -22.34 -22.59
C PRO A 152 -6.56 -20.80 -22.56
N PHE A 153 -7.37 -20.19 -23.43
CA PHE A 153 -7.58 -18.75 -23.42
C PHE A 153 -8.68 -18.35 -22.43
N LEU A 154 -8.56 -17.15 -21.86
CA LEU A 154 -9.58 -16.55 -20.99
C LEU A 154 -10.87 -16.21 -21.74
N SER A 155 -10.76 -15.88 -23.03
CA SER A 155 -11.88 -15.64 -23.93
C SER A 155 -11.81 -16.61 -25.10
N ASP A 156 -12.96 -16.99 -25.63
CA ASP A 156 -13.02 -17.89 -26.79
C ASP A 156 -12.73 -17.11 -28.09
N TRP A 157 -11.46 -17.03 -28.45
CA TRP A 157 -10.98 -16.34 -29.66
C TRP A 157 -11.26 -17.12 -30.96
N SER A 158 -11.80 -18.35 -30.87
CA SER A 158 -12.05 -19.20 -32.04
C SER A 158 -13.34 -18.86 -32.79
N VAL A 159 -14.24 -18.08 -32.17
CA VAL A 159 -15.58 -17.74 -32.69
C VAL A 159 -15.56 -16.97 -34.03
N SER A 160 -14.45 -16.33 -34.39
CA SER A 160 -14.32 -15.56 -35.64
C SER A 160 -13.63 -16.32 -36.79
N VAL A 161 -13.17 -17.56 -36.57
CA VAL A 161 -12.30 -18.27 -37.52
C VAL A 161 -13.08 -18.89 -38.70
N ASP A 162 -14.40 -19.07 -38.56
CA ASP A 162 -15.28 -19.73 -39.55
C ASP A 162 -16.18 -18.76 -40.37
N ARG A 163 -15.78 -17.49 -40.51
CA ARG A 163 -16.45 -16.53 -41.43
C ARG A 163 -15.60 -16.17 -42.65
#